data_AF-A0A7Y1ZL26-F1
#
_entry.id   AF-A0A7Y1ZL26-F1
#
_cell.length_a   1.000
_cell.length_b   1.000
_cell.length_c   1.000
_cell.angle_alpha   90.00
_cell.angle_beta   90.00
_cell.angle_gamma   90.00
#
_symmetry.space_group_name_H-M   'P 1'
#
loop_
_entity.id
_entity.type
_entity.pdbx_description
1 polymer ?
#
loop_
_entity_poly.entity_id
_entity_poly.type
_entity_poly.pdbx_seq_one_letter_code
_entity_poly.pdbx_strand_id
1 'polypeptide(L)'
;LGPDQPTGYEGNYICTRTGPSKRDPDGGDRYAQFISGRQLFYDWGKEEAIHLEIECLDTVGTQPKPLSAEKVAANLRKMGGIIRGQMRFWLEFYDVILNCNQTHEHDGRPYFMPVNAYNTPNAASSDTGGGMSTNIYAGGIYDLAEDEALYIEAEFTGDPVYTSMHLGNMWGESPDYANHQSSLNLSQMHIGADGKQRWVVAHRDPGVQNWVDTTGLPRGFLSHRWAYSELPPQEDWPKISCRVIAFDDIQAAFPDDQPGVTPEQRREVIRTRQRHVQKRYRVF
;
A
#
# COMPACT_ATOMS: atom_id res chain seq x y z
N LEU A 1 11.13 -12.32 -21.20
CA LEU A 1 11.03 -13.30 -20.10
C LEU A 1 10.53 -14.62 -20.68
N GLY A 2 11.01 -15.77 -20.20
CA GLY A 2 10.63 -17.07 -20.72
C GLY A 2 11.23 -18.23 -19.91
N PRO A 3 10.91 -19.49 -20.23
CA PRO A 3 11.54 -20.64 -19.58
C PRO A 3 13.01 -20.79 -19.97
N ASP A 4 13.34 -20.45 -21.22
CA ASP A 4 14.69 -20.53 -21.80
C ASP A 4 15.03 -19.24 -22.55
N GLN A 5 16.27 -18.76 -22.41
CA GLN A 5 16.70 -17.52 -23.05
C GLN A 5 16.80 -17.73 -24.57
N PRO A 6 16.17 -16.87 -25.39
CA PRO A 6 16.26 -17.01 -26.83
C PRO A 6 17.72 -16.94 -27.30
N THR A 7 18.09 -17.80 -28.24
CA THR A 7 19.44 -17.82 -28.81
C THR A 7 19.78 -16.46 -29.41
N GLY A 8 20.93 -15.90 -29.01
CA GLY A 8 21.39 -14.59 -29.48
C GLY A 8 20.68 -13.37 -28.87
N TYR A 9 19.84 -13.54 -27.84
CA TYR A 9 19.22 -12.42 -27.15
C TYR A 9 20.25 -11.65 -26.30
N GLU A 10 20.46 -10.38 -26.65
CA GLU A 10 21.28 -9.43 -25.90
C GLU A 10 20.38 -8.52 -25.06
N GLY A 11 20.55 -8.55 -23.73
CA GLY A 11 19.79 -7.72 -22.80
C GLY A 11 19.42 -8.45 -21.51
N ASN A 12 18.66 -7.78 -20.65
CA ASN A 12 18.18 -8.37 -19.41
C ASN A 12 17.19 -9.51 -19.70
N TYR A 13 17.40 -10.66 -19.07
CA TYR A 13 16.56 -11.84 -19.23
C TYR A 13 16.02 -12.30 -17.87
N ILE A 14 14.71 -12.55 -17.82
CA ILE A 14 14.02 -13.07 -16.63
C ILE A 14 13.58 -14.50 -16.94
N CYS A 15 14.20 -15.47 -16.26
CA CYS A 15 13.81 -16.88 -16.34
C CYS A 15 12.49 -17.09 -15.59
N THR A 16 11.51 -17.72 -16.25
CA THR A 16 10.22 -18.07 -15.66
C THR A 16 10.16 -19.52 -15.19
N ARG A 17 11.18 -20.33 -15.50
CA ARG A 17 11.29 -21.71 -15.03
C ARG A 17 11.92 -21.74 -13.65
N THR A 18 11.33 -22.50 -12.75
CA THR A 18 11.85 -22.77 -11.42
C THR A 18 11.67 -24.26 -11.14
N GLY A 19 12.59 -24.84 -10.38
CA GLY A 19 12.51 -26.25 -10.03
C GLY A 19 11.26 -26.63 -9.21
N PRO A 20 11.19 -27.90 -8.80
CA PRO A 20 10.07 -28.44 -8.04
C PRO A 20 9.77 -27.65 -6.76
N SER A 21 8.54 -27.77 -6.25
CA SER A 21 8.15 -27.09 -5.02
C SER A 21 8.81 -27.75 -3.81
N LYS A 22 9.12 -27.01 -2.75
CA LYS A 22 9.52 -27.61 -1.47
C LYS A 22 8.45 -28.57 -0.91
N ARG A 23 7.18 -28.37 -1.27
CA ARG A 23 6.05 -29.22 -0.86
C ARG A 23 5.86 -30.45 -1.76
N ASP A 24 6.52 -30.48 -2.92
CA ASP A 24 6.47 -31.57 -3.89
C ASP A 24 7.84 -31.67 -4.60
N PRO A 25 8.87 -32.20 -3.90
CA PRO A 25 10.24 -32.21 -4.40
C PRO A 25 10.45 -33.12 -5.62
N ASP A 26 9.62 -34.16 -5.74
CA ASP A 26 9.63 -35.12 -6.85
C ASP A 26 8.77 -34.65 -8.05
N GLY A 27 8.11 -33.50 -7.90
CA GLY A 27 7.33 -32.86 -8.96
C GLY A 27 8.21 -32.37 -10.12
N GLY A 28 7.56 -31.97 -11.21
CA GLY A 28 8.25 -31.37 -12.35
C GLY A 28 8.63 -29.90 -12.13
N ASP A 29 9.36 -29.36 -13.11
CA ASP A 29 9.62 -27.91 -13.19
C ASP A 29 8.31 -27.12 -13.24
N ARG A 30 8.34 -25.95 -12.61
CA ARG A 30 7.24 -25.00 -12.53
C ARG A 30 7.56 -23.77 -13.34
N TYR A 31 6.51 -23.15 -13.88
CA TYR A 31 6.63 -21.99 -14.75
C TYR A 31 5.82 -20.83 -14.18
N ALA A 32 6.41 -19.64 -14.14
CA ALA A 32 5.71 -18.43 -13.75
C ALA A 32 4.56 -18.16 -14.72
N GLN A 33 3.37 -17.94 -14.17
CA GLN A 33 2.15 -17.64 -14.95
C GLN A 33 1.72 -16.18 -14.83
N PHE A 34 2.43 -15.40 -14.01
CA PHE A 34 2.15 -14.00 -13.73
C PHE A 34 3.46 -13.23 -13.62
N ILE A 35 3.45 -12.00 -14.11
CA ILE A 35 4.45 -10.98 -13.80
C ILE A 35 3.76 -9.86 -13.05
N SER A 36 4.38 -9.41 -11.96
CA SER A 36 3.90 -8.29 -11.17
C SER A 36 5.03 -7.27 -11.04
N GLY A 37 4.71 -5.99 -11.28
CA GLY A 37 5.62 -4.87 -11.14
C GLY A 37 4.96 -3.78 -10.31
N ARG A 38 5.76 -3.04 -9.54
CA ARG A 38 5.29 -1.89 -8.74
C ARG A 38 6.07 -0.67 -9.17
N GLN A 39 5.37 0.37 -9.63
CA GLN A 39 5.91 1.72 -9.77
C GLN A 39 5.39 2.53 -8.59
N LEU A 40 6.30 3.03 -7.76
CA LEU A 40 5.97 3.87 -6.62
C LEU A 40 6.17 5.32 -7.02
N PHE A 41 5.17 6.16 -6.78
CA PHE A 41 5.25 7.58 -7.09
C PHE A 41 5.42 8.39 -5.80
N TYR A 42 6.51 9.16 -5.71
CA TYR A 42 6.79 10.04 -4.61
C TYR A 42 6.20 11.43 -4.89
N ASP A 43 6.73 12.14 -5.89
CA ASP A 43 6.26 13.47 -6.29
C ASP A 43 5.17 13.37 -7.38
N TRP A 44 3.91 13.39 -6.95
CA TRP A 44 2.74 13.28 -7.83
C TRP A 44 2.57 14.47 -8.78
N GLY A 45 3.29 15.57 -8.57
CA GLY A 45 3.25 16.72 -9.48
C GLY A 45 4.21 16.59 -10.65
N LYS A 46 5.28 15.78 -10.52
CA LYS A 46 6.42 15.78 -11.44
C LYS A 46 6.75 14.44 -12.06
N GLU A 47 6.36 13.33 -11.44
CA GLU A 47 6.72 12.00 -11.92
C GLU A 47 5.74 11.48 -12.97
N GLU A 48 6.27 10.77 -13.96
CA GLU A 48 5.52 10.13 -15.03
C GLU A 48 5.66 8.61 -14.95
N ALA A 49 4.59 7.88 -15.28
CA ALA A 49 4.61 6.44 -15.29
C ALA A 49 5.51 5.92 -16.42
N ILE A 50 6.37 4.95 -16.10
CA ILE A 50 7.21 4.27 -17.09
C ILE A 50 6.29 3.48 -18.02
N HIS A 51 6.44 3.71 -19.32
CA HIS A 51 5.76 2.92 -20.33
C HIS A 51 6.41 1.54 -20.45
N LEU A 52 5.60 0.51 -20.28
CA LEU A 52 5.99 -0.89 -20.41
C LEU A 52 5.09 -1.56 -21.43
N GLU A 53 5.69 -2.38 -22.30
CA GLU A 53 4.99 -3.22 -23.28
C GLU A 53 5.38 -4.68 -23.07
N ILE A 54 4.42 -5.58 -23.28
CA ILE A 54 4.63 -7.03 -23.26
C ILE A 54 3.95 -7.66 -24.45
N GLU A 55 4.71 -8.44 -25.22
CA GLU A 55 4.21 -9.18 -26.38
C GLU A 55 4.58 -10.66 -26.29
N CYS A 56 3.73 -11.51 -26.88
CA CYS A 56 3.99 -12.94 -26.99
C CYS A 56 4.67 -13.21 -28.34
N LEU A 57 5.96 -13.52 -28.31
CA LEU A 57 6.79 -13.73 -29.52
C LEU A 57 6.27 -14.87 -30.41
N ASP A 58 5.55 -15.85 -29.84
CA ASP A 58 5.00 -16.98 -30.61
C ASP A 58 3.78 -16.61 -31.46
N THR A 59 3.09 -15.51 -31.13
CA THR A 59 1.79 -15.14 -31.74
C THR A 59 1.74 -13.72 -32.29
N VAL A 60 2.81 -12.93 -32.13
CA VAL A 60 2.90 -11.58 -32.69
C VAL A 60 2.63 -11.61 -34.19
N GLY A 61 1.76 -10.70 -34.66
CA GLY A 61 1.33 -10.64 -36.06
C GLY A 61 0.29 -11.68 -36.49
N THR A 62 -0.21 -12.54 -35.59
CA THR A 62 -1.24 -13.55 -35.90
C THR A 62 -2.60 -13.21 -35.29
N GLN A 63 -3.67 -13.79 -35.86
CA GLN A 63 -5.03 -13.64 -35.30
C GLN A 63 -5.31 -14.75 -34.28
N PRO A 64 -5.89 -14.44 -33.10
CA PRO A 64 -6.31 -15.47 -32.16
C PRO A 64 -7.47 -16.29 -32.75
N LYS A 65 -7.57 -17.56 -32.34
CA LYS A 65 -8.72 -18.41 -32.72
C LYS A 65 -10.03 -17.85 -32.14
N PRO A 66 -11.18 -18.05 -32.81
CA PRO A 66 -12.49 -17.68 -32.27
C PRO A 66 -12.75 -18.32 -30.90
N LEU A 67 -13.43 -17.60 -30.02
CA LEU A 67 -13.87 -18.14 -28.73
C LEU A 67 -14.91 -19.25 -28.95
N SER A 68 -14.70 -20.41 -28.33
CA SER A 68 -15.69 -21.46 -28.24
C SER A 68 -16.56 -21.32 -26.99
N ALA A 69 -17.78 -21.83 -27.02
CA ALA A 69 -18.66 -21.89 -25.85
C ALA A 69 -17.98 -22.63 -24.67
N GLU A 70 -17.24 -23.69 -24.95
CA GLU A 70 -16.46 -24.43 -23.96
C GLU A 70 -15.39 -23.56 -23.29
N LYS A 71 -14.61 -22.81 -24.08
CA LYS A 71 -13.56 -21.93 -23.55
C LYS A 71 -14.16 -20.80 -22.69
N VAL A 72 -15.27 -20.22 -23.13
CA VAL A 72 -15.99 -19.18 -22.38
C VAL A 72 -16.50 -19.77 -21.05
N ALA A 73 -17.14 -20.94 -21.07
CA ALA A 73 -17.61 -21.60 -19.86
C ALA A 73 -16.46 -21.91 -18.89
N ALA A 74 -15.30 -22.38 -19.39
CA ALA A 74 -14.11 -22.60 -18.56
C ALA A 74 -13.58 -21.31 -17.93
N ASN A 75 -13.51 -20.21 -18.69
CA ASN A 75 -13.08 -18.90 -18.19
C ASN A 75 -14.02 -18.37 -17.11
N LEU A 76 -15.34 -18.50 -17.28
CA LEU A 76 -16.33 -18.08 -16.28
C LEU A 76 -16.22 -18.88 -14.98
N ARG A 77 -16.04 -20.20 -15.07
CA ARG A 77 -15.80 -21.04 -13.89
C ARG A 77 -14.50 -20.64 -13.17
N LYS A 78 -13.42 -20.39 -13.93
CA LYS A 78 -12.15 -19.92 -13.37
C LYS A 78 -12.33 -18.58 -12.65
N MET A 79 -13.02 -17.62 -13.27
CA MET A 79 -13.34 -16.33 -12.65
C MET A 79 -14.12 -16.52 -11.35
N GLY A 80 -15.16 -17.36 -11.33
CA GLY A 80 -15.92 -17.66 -10.12
C GLY A 80 -15.07 -18.30 -9.01
N GLY A 81 -14.11 -19.16 -9.38
CA GLY A 81 -13.13 -19.73 -8.45
C GLY A 81 -12.20 -18.69 -7.85
N ILE A 82 -11.67 -17.78 -8.69
CA ILE A 82 -10.79 -16.69 -8.25
C ILE A 82 -11.52 -15.75 -7.28
N ILE A 83 -12.73 -15.29 -7.64
CA ILE A 83 -13.53 -14.38 -6.80
C ILE A 83 -13.80 -15.02 -5.44
N ARG A 84 -14.30 -16.27 -5.43
CA ARG A 84 -14.57 -17.01 -4.19
C ARG A 84 -13.31 -17.17 -3.34
N GLY A 85 -12.19 -17.53 -3.95
CA GLY A 85 -10.92 -17.74 -3.26
C GLY A 85 -10.36 -16.45 -2.66
N GLN A 86 -10.37 -15.35 -3.42
CA GLN A 86 -9.93 -14.03 -2.95
C GLN A 86 -10.80 -13.53 -1.79
N MET A 87 -12.12 -13.64 -1.92
CA MET A 87 -13.02 -13.20 -0.83
C MET A 87 -12.78 -13.97 0.46
N ARG A 88 -12.65 -15.30 0.40
CA ARG A 88 -12.35 -16.10 1.59
C ARG A 88 -11.01 -15.71 2.21
N PHE A 89 -9.97 -15.60 1.38
CA PHE A 89 -8.63 -15.25 1.85
C PHE A 89 -8.60 -13.91 2.58
N TRP A 90 -9.13 -12.84 1.98
CA TRP A 90 -9.08 -11.50 2.58
C TRP A 90 -9.94 -11.41 3.85
N LEU A 91 -11.12 -12.04 3.86
CA LEU A 91 -11.94 -12.09 5.08
C LEU A 91 -11.20 -12.80 6.23
N GLU A 92 -10.59 -13.96 5.97
CA GLU A 92 -9.79 -14.68 6.96
C GLU A 92 -8.55 -13.89 7.38
N PHE A 93 -7.89 -13.20 6.44
CA PHE A 93 -6.71 -12.40 6.73
C PHE A 93 -7.03 -11.22 7.67
N TYR A 94 -8.08 -10.45 7.37
CA TYR A 94 -8.49 -9.33 8.22
C TYR A 94 -9.05 -9.79 9.57
N ASP A 95 -9.87 -10.84 9.57
CA ASP A 95 -10.47 -11.33 10.81
C ASP A 95 -9.44 -12.00 11.72
N VAL A 96 -8.57 -12.87 11.19
CA VAL A 96 -7.70 -13.72 12.02
C VAL A 96 -6.29 -13.17 12.14
N ILE A 97 -5.63 -12.88 11.01
CA ILE A 97 -4.20 -12.51 11.02
C ILE A 97 -4.01 -11.09 11.56
N LEU A 98 -4.89 -10.17 11.14
CA LEU A 98 -4.85 -8.78 11.59
C LEU A 98 -5.77 -8.51 12.79
N ASN A 99 -6.63 -9.46 13.16
CA ASN A 99 -7.61 -9.36 14.25
C ASN A 99 -8.42 -8.06 14.26
N CYS A 100 -8.88 -7.62 13.08
CA CYS A 100 -9.47 -6.29 12.97
C CYS A 100 -10.80 -6.16 13.74
N ASN A 101 -11.49 -7.28 13.94
CA ASN A 101 -12.72 -7.34 14.71
C ASN A 101 -12.50 -7.50 16.23
N GLN A 102 -11.24 -7.64 16.68
CA GLN A 102 -10.88 -7.86 18.08
C GLN A 102 -11.54 -9.13 18.68
N THR A 103 -11.78 -10.15 17.85
CA THR A 103 -12.47 -11.39 18.22
C THR A 103 -11.53 -12.55 18.55
N HIS A 104 -10.24 -12.39 18.25
CA HIS A 104 -9.21 -13.40 18.50
C HIS A 104 -8.28 -12.95 19.62
N GLU A 105 -7.84 -13.88 20.46
CA GLU A 105 -6.85 -13.60 21.50
C GLU A 105 -5.48 -13.28 20.86
N HIS A 106 -4.74 -12.37 21.47
CA HIS A 106 -3.40 -12.03 21.01
C HIS A 106 -2.43 -13.19 21.30
N ASP A 107 -2.12 -13.98 20.29
CA ASP A 107 -1.27 -15.17 20.38
C ASP A 107 0.24 -14.87 20.30
N GLY A 108 0.63 -13.59 20.40
CA GLY A 108 2.02 -13.14 20.32
C GLY A 108 2.49 -12.82 18.90
N ARG A 109 1.64 -12.96 17.87
CA ARG A 109 1.99 -12.54 16.51
C ARG A 109 2.10 -11.02 16.38
N PRO A 110 3.05 -10.51 15.58
CA PRO A 110 3.29 -9.07 15.45
C PRO A 110 2.22 -8.33 14.61
N TYR A 111 1.27 -9.05 14.01
CA TYR A 111 0.38 -8.52 12.96
C TYR A 111 -0.99 -8.05 13.46
N PHE A 112 -1.31 -8.24 14.74
CA PHE A 112 -2.57 -7.78 15.33
C PHE A 112 -2.68 -6.25 15.24
N MET A 113 -3.75 -5.75 14.64
CA MET A 113 -4.00 -4.32 14.48
C MET A 113 -4.82 -3.79 15.66
N PRO A 114 -4.23 -3.01 16.57
CA PRO A 114 -4.98 -2.42 17.68
C PRO A 114 -5.81 -1.21 17.22
N VAL A 115 -6.86 -0.88 17.97
CA VAL A 115 -7.71 0.30 17.71
C VAL A 115 -7.08 1.54 18.34
N ASN A 116 -7.01 2.64 17.58
CA ASN A 116 -6.39 3.92 17.91
C ASN A 116 -4.95 3.81 18.43
N ALA A 117 -4.23 2.79 17.97
CA ALA A 117 -2.86 2.46 18.33
C ALA A 117 -2.13 1.83 17.14
N TYR A 118 -0.83 1.56 17.29
CA TYR A 118 -0.02 0.84 16.31
C TYR A 118 0.43 -0.51 16.84
N ASN A 119 0.51 -1.49 15.94
CA ASN A 119 1.29 -2.69 16.17
C ASN A 119 2.79 -2.39 16.16
N THR A 120 3.59 -3.36 16.59
CA THR A 120 5.05 -3.24 16.50
C THR A 120 5.47 -3.26 15.03
N PRO A 121 6.33 -2.32 14.60
CA PRO A 121 6.92 -2.33 13.27
C PRO A 121 7.53 -3.68 12.92
N ASN A 122 7.24 -4.19 11.72
CA ASN A 122 7.64 -5.52 11.28
C ASN A 122 8.00 -5.54 9.79
N ALA A 123 8.96 -6.39 9.44
CA ALA A 123 9.34 -6.59 8.04
C ALA A 123 8.26 -7.34 7.25
N ALA A 124 8.16 -7.04 5.96
CA ALA A 124 7.29 -7.76 5.05
C ALA A 124 7.58 -9.26 5.06
N SER A 125 6.59 -10.07 5.39
CA SER A 125 6.67 -11.53 5.34
C SER A 125 5.74 -12.11 4.27
N SER A 126 5.94 -13.37 3.91
CA SER A 126 4.98 -14.13 3.10
C SER A 126 3.58 -14.11 3.72
N ASP A 127 3.51 -14.07 5.05
CA ASP A 127 2.27 -14.12 5.81
C ASP A 127 1.47 -12.82 5.70
N THR A 128 2.12 -11.72 5.29
CA THR A 128 1.49 -10.42 5.02
C THR A 128 1.16 -10.18 3.53
N GLY A 129 1.21 -11.22 2.68
CA GLY A 129 0.77 -11.13 1.29
C GLY A 129 1.83 -10.67 0.27
N GLY A 130 3.12 -10.73 0.59
CA GLY A 130 4.19 -10.54 -0.40
C GLY A 130 4.47 -9.07 -0.77
N GLY A 131 4.70 -8.23 0.23
CA GLY A 131 5.30 -6.91 0.07
C GLY A 131 6.70 -6.96 -0.54
N MET A 132 7.28 -5.79 -0.88
CA MET A 132 8.71 -5.71 -1.17
C MET A 132 9.45 -6.13 0.10
N SER A 133 10.36 -7.09 0.01
CA SER A 133 10.97 -7.77 1.17
C SER A 133 11.80 -6.85 2.06
N THR A 134 12.16 -5.67 1.56
CA THR A 134 12.91 -4.62 2.29
C THR A 134 12.01 -3.54 2.89
N ASN A 135 10.69 -3.77 2.90
CA ASN A 135 9.77 -2.89 3.61
C ASN A 135 9.66 -3.26 5.08
N ILE A 136 9.61 -2.23 5.91
CA ILE A 136 9.08 -2.29 7.26
C ILE A 136 7.70 -1.64 7.26
N TYR A 137 6.74 -2.31 7.89
CA TYR A 137 5.37 -1.85 8.03
C TYR A 137 5.00 -1.66 9.49
N ALA A 138 4.12 -0.70 9.74
CA ALA A 138 3.37 -0.60 10.97
C ALA A 138 1.92 -0.23 10.61
N GLY A 139 0.97 -0.66 11.43
CA GLY A 139 -0.44 -0.39 11.18
C GLY A 139 -1.29 -0.54 12.42
N GLY A 140 -2.56 -0.24 12.23
CA GLY A 140 -3.58 -0.25 13.27
C GLY A 140 -4.93 0.08 12.65
N ILE A 141 -5.91 0.31 13.52
CA ILE A 141 -7.24 0.77 13.12
C ILE A 141 -7.45 2.15 13.73
N TYR A 142 -7.93 3.12 12.97
CA TYR A 142 -8.55 4.30 13.55
C TYR A 142 -10.05 4.02 13.74
N ASP A 143 -10.60 4.48 14.86
CA ASP A 143 -12.03 4.49 15.17
C ASP A 143 -12.30 5.79 15.93
N LEU A 144 -12.81 6.81 15.25
CA LEU A 144 -12.84 8.19 15.73
C LEU A 144 -14.26 8.74 15.69
N ALA A 145 -14.64 9.48 16.73
CA ALA A 145 -15.81 10.34 16.70
C ALA A 145 -15.57 11.60 15.81
N GLU A 146 -16.64 12.32 15.45
CA GLU A 146 -16.58 13.49 14.57
C GLU A 146 -15.71 14.64 15.11
N ASP A 147 -15.55 14.71 16.43
CA ASP A 147 -14.77 15.69 17.18
C ASP A 147 -13.42 15.14 17.68
N GLU A 148 -13.05 13.93 17.27
CA GLU A 148 -11.76 13.31 17.58
C GLU A 148 -10.81 13.33 16.39
N ALA A 149 -9.52 13.24 16.70
CA ALA A 149 -8.46 13.05 15.72
C ALA A 149 -7.36 12.15 16.27
N LEU A 150 -6.71 11.39 15.38
CA LEU A 150 -5.57 10.55 15.74
C LEU A 150 -4.28 11.25 15.35
N TYR A 151 -3.53 11.73 16.34
CA TYR A 151 -2.20 12.31 16.15
C TYR A 151 -1.14 11.22 16.21
N ILE A 152 -0.26 11.20 15.22
CA ILE A 152 0.71 10.13 14.98
C ILE A 152 2.11 10.75 14.88
N GLU A 153 3.09 10.16 15.55
CA GLU A 153 4.51 10.52 15.41
C GLU A 153 5.33 9.30 15.04
N ALA A 154 6.31 9.49 14.16
CA ALA A 154 7.28 8.46 13.83
C ALA A 154 8.69 8.99 13.59
N GLU A 155 9.67 8.16 13.89
CA GLU A 155 11.09 8.36 13.65
C GLU A 155 11.65 7.15 12.90
N PHE A 156 12.50 7.38 11.90
CA PHE A 156 13.27 6.32 11.25
C PHE A 156 14.75 6.70 11.23
N THR A 157 15.61 5.70 11.08
CA THR A 157 17.04 5.89 10.82
C THR A 157 17.39 5.40 9.42
N GLY A 158 18.58 5.77 8.95
CA GLY A 158 19.05 5.44 7.61
C GLY A 158 18.38 6.26 6.50
N ASP A 159 18.32 5.67 5.30
CA ASP A 159 17.83 6.33 4.09
C ASP A 159 16.77 5.46 3.39
N PRO A 160 15.50 5.48 3.86
CA PRO A 160 14.43 4.78 3.17
C PRO A 160 14.17 5.42 1.81
N VAL A 161 14.20 4.62 0.74
CA VAL A 161 13.93 5.07 -0.63
C VAL A 161 12.49 5.51 -0.85
N TYR A 162 11.56 5.08 0.02
CA TYR A 162 10.17 5.50 -0.02
C TYR A 162 9.50 5.33 1.35
N THR A 163 8.85 6.38 1.82
CA THR A 163 8.09 6.35 3.08
C THR A 163 6.72 6.97 2.90
N SER A 164 5.69 6.31 3.42
CA SER A 164 4.31 6.77 3.29
C SER A 164 3.40 6.26 4.40
N MET A 165 2.35 7.02 4.65
CA MET A 165 1.17 6.65 5.40
C MET A 165 -0.04 6.68 4.45
N HIS A 166 -0.89 5.66 4.50
CA HIS A 166 -2.19 5.68 3.83
C HIS A 166 -3.27 5.06 4.70
N LEU A 167 -4.50 5.53 4.50
CA LEU A 167 -5.69 4.92 5.07
C LEU A 167 -6.20 3.77 4.18
N GLY A 168 -6.86 2.81 4.81
CA GLY A 168 -7.67 1.79 4.15
C GLY A 168 -9.08 1.75 4.73
N ASN A 169 -10.07 1.29 3.98
CA ASN A 169 -11.38 0.93 4.53
C ASN A 169 -11.32 -0.45 5.21
N MET A 170 -12.39 -0.86 5.90
CA MET A 170 -12.42 -2.15 6.60
C MET A 170 -12.37 -3.39 5.68
N TRP A 171 -12.38 -3.21 4.36
CA TRP A 171 -12.20 -4.26 3.34
C TRP A 171 -10.77 -4.31 2.78
N GLY A 172 -9.87 -3.44 3.25
CA GLY A 172 -8.49 -3.40 2.79
C GLY A 172 -8.23 -2.55 1.55
N GLU A 173 -9.24 -1.81 1.10
CA GLU A 173 -9.13 -0.98 -0.08
C GLU A 173 -8.72 0.43 0.32
N SER A 174 -7.93 1.10 -0.52
CA SER A 174 -7.71 2.54 -0.35
C SER A 174 -9.04 3.28 -0.48
N PRO A 175 -9.36 4.23 0.42
CA PRO A 175 -10.45 5.18 0.19
C PRO A 175 -10.10 6.09 -0.99
N ASP A 176 -10.98 7.02 -1.36
CA ASP A 176 -10.80 7.88 -2.54
C ASP A 176 -9.56 8.79 -2.46
N TYR A 177 -8.41 8.24 -2.85
CA TYR A 177 -7.11 8.91 -2.80
C TYR A 177 -6.90 9.90 -3.95
N ALA A 178 -7.77 9.87 -4.97
CA ALA A 178 -7.72 10.78 -6.10
C ALA A 178 -8.31 12.14 -5.71
N ASN A 179 -9.39 12.14 -4.94
CA ASN A 179 -10.13 13.34 -4.54
C ASN A 179 -9.89 13.75 -3.08
N HIS A 180 -9.26 12.91 -2.27
CA HIS A 180 -8.91 13.21 -0.88
C HIS A 180 -7.42 13.03 -0.59
N GLN A 181 -6.93 13.75 0.41
CA GLN A 181 -5.61 13.54 1.01
C GLN A 181 -5.67 12.36 2.01
N SER A 182 -6.10 11.20 1.57
CA SER A 182 -6.19 9.98 2.39
C SER A 182 -4.86 9.22 2.51
N SER A 183 -3.78 9.81 1.97
CA SER A 183 -2.42 9.34 2.11
C SER A 183 -1.42 10.49 1.97
N LEU A 184 -0.29 10.34 2.66
CA LEU A 184 0.85 11.25 2.61
C LEU A 184 2.16 10.46 2.57
N ASN A 185 3.08 10.92 1.74
CA ASN A 185 4.45 10.43 1.68
C ASN A 185 5.41 11.59 2.06
N LEU A 186 6.71 11.32 2.27
CA LEU A 186 7.66 12.36 2.66
C LEU A 186 7.77 13.55 1.69
N SER A 187 7.54 13.37 0.38
CA SER A 187 7.58 14.50 -0.56
C SER A 187 6.32 15.38 -0.48
N GLN A 188 5.27 14.93 0.19
CA GLN A 188 3.99 15.63 0.34
C GLN A 188 3.78 16.21 1.74
N MET A 189 4.42 15.64 2.77
CA MET A 189 4.31 16.12 4.14
C MET A 189 5.37 17.18 4.46
N HIS A 190 5.16 17.89 5.57
CA HIS A 190 6.16 18.73 6.20
C HIS A 190 6.90 17.94 7.30
N ILE A 191 8.22 18.06 7.33
CA ILE A 191 9.07 17.58 8.43
C ILE A 191 9.78 18.82 8.97
N GLY A 192 9.54 19.10 10.25
CA GLY A 192 10.09 20.26 10.93
C GLY A 192 11.56 20.10 11.30
N ALA A 193 12.10 21.07 12.04
CA ALA A 193 13.51 21.12 12.42
C ALA A 193 13.96 19.95 13.32
N ASP A 194 13.02 19.30 14.02
CA ASP A 194 13.30 18.16 14.89
C ASP A 194 13.37 16.80 14.15
N GLY A 195 13.14 16.81 12.83
CA GLY A 195 13.27 15.63 11.99
C GLY A 195 12.20 14.55 12.20
N LYS A 196 11.17 14.80 13.03
CA LYS A 196 10.12 13.81 13.27
C LYS A 196 9.03 13.89 12.21
N GLN A 197 8.54 12.73 11.81
CA GLN A 197 7.37 12.65 10.97
C GLN A 197 6.11 12.73 11.83
N ARG A 198 5.15 13.55 11.41
CA ARG A 198 3.89 13.76 12.12
C ARG A 198 2.73 13.70 11.17
N TRP A 199 1.63 13.08 11.59
CA TRP A 199 0.36 13.08 10.87
C TRP A 199 -0.80 13.30 11.83
N VAL A 200 -1.90 13.80 11.29
CA VAL A 200 -3.19 13.80 12.00
C VAL A 200 -4.27 13.22 11.12
N VAL A 201 -4.93 12.16 11.58
CA VAL A 201 -6.12 11.59 10.93
C VAL A 201 -7.35 12.25 11.52
N ALA A 202 -8.19 12.85 10.69
CA ALA A 202 -9.42 13.51 11.14
C ALA A 202 -10.48 13.55 10.03
N HIS A 203 -11.74 13.69 10.41
CA HIS A 203 -12.88 13.77 9.46
C HIS A 203 -12.99 15.09 8.70
N ARG A 204 -12.44 16.17 9.26
CA ARG A 204 -12.53 17.54 8.72
C ARG A 204 -11.13 18.10 8.53
N ASP A 205 -10.95 19.04 7.60
CA ASP A 205 -9.66 19.70 7.38
C ASP A 205 -9.33 20.63 8.56
N PRO A 206 -8.28 20.35 9.37
CA PRO A 206 -7.87 21.21 10.48
C PRO A 206 -7.00 22.40 10.03
N GLY A 207 -6.70 22.49 8.73
CA GLY A 207 -5.84 23.53 8.17
C GLY A 207 -4.36 23.32 8.40
N VAL A 208 -3.90 22.07 8.57
CA VAL A 208 -2.45 21.73 8.65
C VAL A 208 -2.00 20.89 7.46
N GLN A 209 -0.73 21.01 7.06
CA GLN A 209 -0.17 20.26 5.93
C GLN A 209 -0.30 18.74 6.10
N ASN A 210 -0.01 18.21 7.29
CA ASN A 210 0.13 16.78 7.54
C ASN A 210 -1.19 16.10 7.95
N TRP A 211 -2.32 16.66 7.54
CA TRP A 211 -3.63 16.07 7.74
C TRP A 211 -3.86 14.89 6.80
N VAL A 212 -4.54 13.85 7.26
CA VAL A 212 -4.97 12.71 6.46
C VAL A 212 -6.47 12.54 6.61
N ASP A 213 -7.16 12.65 5.47
CA ASP A 213 -8.62 12.67 5.41
C ASP A 213 -9.20 11.25 5.47
N THR A 214 -10.06 11.01 6.45
CA THR A 214 -10.83 9.75 6.61
C THR A 214 -11.83 9.48 5.48
N THR A 215 -12.12 10.47 4.62
CA THR A 215 -13.13 10.41 3.55
C THR A 215 -14.56 10.17 4.06
N GLY A 216 -14.81 10.55 5.32
CA GLY A 216 -16.10 10.35 5.99
C GLY A 216 -16.29 8.95 6.59
N LEU A 217 -15.27 8.09 6.56
CA LEU A 217 -15.32 6.81 7.24
C LEU A 217 -15.00 7.01 8.74
N PRO A 218 -15.86 6.56 9.68
CA PRO A 218 -15.58 6.65 11.12
C PRO A 218 -14.44 5.70 11.53
N ARG A 219 -14.27 4.61 10.77
CA ARG A 219 -13.34 3.52 11.08
C ARG A 219 -12.63 3.03 9.83
N GLY A 220 -11.33 2.75 9.96
CA GLY A 220 -10.52 2.21 8.88
C GLY A 220 -9.09 1.84 9.31
N PHE A 221 -8.30 1.38 8.36
CA PHE A 221 -6.90 0.98 8.60
C PHE A 221 -5.94 2.14 8.52
N LEU A 222 -4.90 2.04 9.33
CA LEU A 222 -3.67 2.80 9.25
C LEU A 222 -2.61 1.90 8.64
N SER A 223 -1.92 2.36 7.60
CA SER A 223 -0.80 1.63 7.02
C SER A 223 0.38 2.56 6.78
N HIS A 224 1.42 2.36 7.59
CA HIS A 224 2.73 2.98 7.44
C HIS A 224 3.70 2.03 6.76
N ARG A 225 4.54 2.60 5.89
CA ARG A 225 5.57 1.89 5.16
C ARG A 225 6.85 2.70 5.14
N TRP A 226 7.96 2.04 5.45
CA TRP A 226 9.32 2.49 5.18
C TRP A 226 9.99 1.44 4.28
N ALA A 227 10.26 1.81 3.04
CA ALA A 227 10.91 0.96 2.06
C ALA A 227 12.39 1.32 1.98
N TYR A 228 13.26 0.33 2.13
CA TYR A 228 14.70 0.51 2.02
C TYR A 228 15.25 -0.21 0.79
N SER A 229 16.44 0.20 0.32
CA SER A 229 17.19 -0.57 -0.69
C SER A 229 17.62 -1.92 -0.13
N GLU A 230 18.05 -1.94 1.14
CA GLU A 230 18.41 -3.12 1.91
C GLU A 230 17.74 -3.02 3.29
N LEU A 231 17.26 -4.15 3.82
CA LEU A 231 16.55 -4.14 5.10
C LEU A 231 17.53 -3.79 6.23
N PRO A 232 17.29 -2.74 7.04
CA PRO A 232 18.15 -2.41 8.16
C PRO A 232 18.03 -3.45 9.28
N PRO A 233 19.03 -3.54 10.18
CA PRO A 233 18.94 -4.41 11.35
C PRO A 233 17.78 -3.97 12.26
N GLN A 234 17.24 -4.90 13.05
CA GLN A 234 15.97 -4.69 13.75
C GLN A 234 16.01 -3.55 14.79
N GLU A 235 17.16 -3.32 15.41
CA GLU A 235 17.38 -2.21 16.34
C GLU A 235 17.23 -0.82 15.70
N ASP A 236 17.43 -0.73 14.38
CA ASP A 236 17.32 0.49 13.57
C ASP A 236 15.95 0.63 12.90
N TRP A 237 15.01 -0.26 13.22
CA TRP A 237 13.67 -0.16 12.66
C TRP A 237 12.95 1.11 13.14
N PRO A 238 12.07 1.69 12.31
CA PRO A 238 11.28 2.86 12.66
C PRO A 238 10.53 2.66 13.97
N LYS A 239 10.36 3.76 14.72
CA LYS A 239 9.50 3.83 15.90
C LYS A 239 8.30 4.68 15.58
N ILE A 240 7.11 4.23 16.00
CA ILE A 240 5.85 4.92 15.74
C ILE A 240 4.94 4.82 16.95
N SER A 241 4.21 5.90 17.23
CA SER A 241 3.18 5.95 18.25
C SER A 241 2.05 6.88 17.82
N CYS A 242 0.90 6.74 18.47
CA CYS A 242 -0.22 7.65 18.27
C CYS A 242 -1.04 7.81 19.54
N ARG A 243 -1.88 8.85 19.54
CA ARG A 243 -2.86 9.12 20.58
C ARG A 243 -4.07 9.83 19.99
N VAL A 244 -5.25 9.57 20.55
CA VAL A 244 -6.46 10.34 20.24
C VAL A 244 -6.37 11.70 20.93
N ILE A 245 -6.82 12.75 20.24
CA ILE A 245 -6.97 14.11 20.75
C ILE A 245 -8.30 14.69 20.28
N ALA A 246 -8.74 15.77 20.93
CA ALA A 246 -9.85 16.56 20.41
C ALA A 246 -9.44 17.23 19.09
N PHE A 247 -10.40 17.38 18.18
CA PHE A 247 -10.22 18.04 16.89
C PHE A 247 -9.72 19.48 17.07
N ASP A 248 -10.23 20.18 18.08
CA ASP A 248 -9.86 21.57 18.34
C ASP A 248 -8.43 21.72 18.89
N ASP A 249 -7.83 20.63 19.40
CA ASP A 249 -6.45 20.61 19.91
C ASP A 249 -5.40 20.36 18.82
N ILE A 250 -5.83 20.06 17.58
CA ILE A 250 -4.91 19.64 16.51
C ILE A 250 -3.82 20.68 16.26
N GLN A 251 -4.17 21.96 16.12
CA GLN A 251 -3.17 22.99 15.82
C GLN A 251 -2.13 23.14 16.94
N ALA A 252 -2.57 23.05 18.20
CA ALA A 252 -1.68 23.14 19.36
C ALA A 252 -0.83 21.87 19.57
N ALA A 253 -1.24 20.73 19.00
CA ALA A 253 -0.50 19.48 19.10
C ALA A 253 0.70 19.41 18.15
N PHE A 254 0.74 20.22 17.09
CA PHE A 254 1.89 20.32 16.18
C PHE A 254 2.90 21.37 16.66
N PRO A 255 4.19 21.21 16.32
CA PRO A 255 5.18 22.27 16.54
C PRO A 255 4.85 23.55 15.74
N ASP A 256 5.38 24.69 16.20
CA ASP A 256 5.13 26.01 15.61
C ASP A 256 5.55 26.14 14.13
N ASP A 257 6.45 25.27 13.65
CA ASP A 257 6.91 25.27 12.26
C ASP A 257 5.98 24.51 11.29
N GLN A 258 4.94 23.84 11.81
CA GLN A 258 3.94 23.15 10.99
C GLN A 258 3.19 24.16 10.09
N PRO A 259 3.24 24.00 8.76
CA PRO A 259 2.58 24.93 7.85
C PRO A 259 1.05 24.86 7.99
N GLY A 260 0.47 26.05 8.15
CA GLY A 260 -0.96 26.28 7.94
C GLY A 260 -1.31 26.12 6.45
N VAL A 261 -2.47 25.54 6.18
CA VAL A 261 -3.00 25.29 4.84
C VAL A 261 -4.37 25.93 4.70
N THR A 262 -4.51 26.85 3.76
CA THR A 262 -5.80 27.47 3.43
C THR A 262 -6.66 26.53 2.59
N PRO A 263 -8.00 26.75 2.54
CA PRO A 263 -8.86 26.00 1.63
C PRO A 263 -8.43 26.05 0.17
N GLU A 264 -7.89 27.18 -0.30
CA GLU A 264 -7.36 27.36 -1.67
C GLU A 264 -6.16 26.45 -1.92
N GLN A 265 -5.23 26.39 -0.96
CA GLN A 265 -4.07 25.51 -1.02
C GLN A 265 -4.49 24.04 -0.96
N ARG A 266 -5.47 23.68 -0.12
CA ARG A 266 -6.00 22.31 -0.10
C ARG A 266 -6.58 21.92 -1.47
N ARG A 267 -7.34 22.81 -2.11
CA ARG A 267 -7.87 22.56 -3.47
C ARG A 267 -6.76 22.35 -4.51
N GLU A 268 -5.62 23.02 -4.38
CA GLU A 268 -4.44 22.77 -5.22
C GLU A 268 -3.86 21.38 -5.01
N VAL A 269 -3.73 20.95 -3.75
CA VAL A 269 -3.26 19.59 -3.42
C VAL A 269 -4.19 18.55 -4.04
N ILE A 270 -5.52 18.68 -3.85
CA ILE A 270 -6.49 17.75 -4.43
C ILE A 270 -6.42 17.74 -5.96
N ARG A 271 -6.32 18.91 -6.60
CA ARG A 271 -6.19 18.99 -8.06
C ARG A 271 -4.92 18.31 -8.59
N THR A 272 -3.81 18.41 -7.86
CA THR A 272 -2.58 17.68 -8.20
C THR A 272 -2.82 16.17 -8.15
N ARG A 273 -3.51 15.68 -7.12
CA ARG A 273 -3.85 14.26 -6.98
C ARG A 273 -4.75 13.76 -8.10
N GLN A 274 -5.83 14.47 -8.40
CA GLN A 274 -6.74 14.15 -9.49
C GLN A 274 -6.01 14.03 -10.84
N ARG A 275 -5.17 15.02 -11.16
CA ARG A 275 -4.37 15.02 -12.40
C ARG A 275 -3.41 13.84 -12.46
N HIS A 276 -2.73 13.53 -11.36
CA HIS A 276 -1.79 12.41 -11.32
C HIS A 276 -2.47 11.07 -11.54
N VAL A 277 -3.62 10.84 -10.90
CA VAL A 277 -4.39 9.60 -11.04
C VAL A 277 -4.90 9.44 -12.48
N GLN A 278 -5.42 10.49 -13.10
CA GLN A 278 -5.83 10.47 -14.51
C GLN A 278 -4.66 10.09 -15.44
N LYS A 279 -3.50 10.75 -15.27
CA LYS A 279 -2.28 10.45 -16.03
C LYS A 279 -1.81 9.00 -15.85
N ARG A 280 -1.75 8.53 -14.61
CA ARG A 280 -1.26 7.18 -14.25
C ARG A 280 -2.09 6.08 -14.91
N TYR A 281 -3.41 6.21 -14.87
CA TYR A 281 -4.32 5.18 -15.39
C TYR A 281 -4.76 5.41 -16.84
N ARG A 282 -4.26 6.47 -17.50
CA ARG A 282 -4.61 6.83 -18.88
C ARG A 282 -6.12 6.90 -19.10
N VAL A 283 -6.85 7.35 -18.08
CA VAL A 283 -8.29 7.60 -18.14
C VAL A 283 -8.45 9.07 -18.55
N PHE A 284 -8.81 9.29 -19.81
CA PHE A 284 -8.99 10.61 -20.42
C PHE A 284 -10.48 10.97 -20.48
#